data_AF-A0A1G6B4X6-F1
#
_entry.id   AF-A0A1G6B4X6-F1
#
_cell.length_a   1.000
_cell.length_b   1.000
_cell.length_c   1.000
_cell.angle_alpha   90.00
_cell.angle_beta   90.00
_cell.angle_gamma   90.00
#
_symmetry.space_group_name_H-M   'P 1'
#
loop_
_entity.id
_entity.type
_entity.pdbx_description
1 polymer ?
#
loop_
_entity_poly.entity_id
_entity_poly.type
_entity_poly.pdbx_seq_one_letter_code
_entity_poly.pdbx_strand_id
1 'polypeptide(L)'
;MKKLFKYLVLSIALLLLVACGNGGADSAKESQKEVAGTVQLIVRREDDVTDEKVDFYKGDTVMDVLKENYEVEESNGFITVIDGLAQDEEAGKYWMFDLNDDLAPKAADQIKVQDGDKIEFYQETFNS
;
A
#
# COMPACT_ATOMS: atom_id res chain seq x y z
N MET A 1 -5.37 -35.15 41.54
CA MET A 1 -4.52 -34.58 42.61
C MET A 1 -3.37 -33.87 41.90
N LYS A 2 -3.21 -32.55 41.85
CA LYS A 2 -3.13 -31.57 42.94
C LYS A 2 -3.76 -30.24 42.47
N LYS A 3 -4.97 -29.94 42.95
CA LYS A 3 -5.45 -28.57 43.08
C LYS A 3 -4.75 -28.01 44.31
N LEU A 4 -4.25 -26.78 44.30
CA LEU A 4 -4.06 -25.95 45.51
C LEU A 4 -3.45 -24.55 45.24
N PHE A 5 -3.06 -24.18 44.01
CA PHE A 5 -2.56 -22.81 43.74
C PHE A 5 -3.68 -21.78 43.44
N LYS A 6 -4.86 -21.99 44.01
CA LYS A 6 -5.81 -20.89 44.19
C LYS A 6 -5.45 -20.22 45.51
N TYR A 7 -5.64 -18.90 45.58
CA TYR A 7 -5.82 -18.14 46.84
C TYR A 7 -4.56 -17.66 47.57
N LEU A 8 -3.73 -16.81 46.94
CA LEU A 8 -2.93 -15.87 47.76
C LEU A 8 -2.84 -14.43 47.24
N VAL A 9 -3.24 -14.12 46.01
CA VAL A 9 -3.30 -12.72 45.54
C VAL A 9 -4.75 -12.26 45.43
N LEU A 10 -5.49 -12.48 46.51
CA LEU A 10 -6.79 -11.88 46.79
C LEU A 10 -6.63 -11.28 48.19
N SER A 11 -6.43 -9.96 48.28
CA SER A 11 -6.57 -9.06 49.45
C SER A 11 -5.43 -8.03 49.54
N ILE A 12 -5.55 -6.92 48.81
CA ILE A 12 -5.09 -5.58 49.22
C ILE A 12 -5.87 -4.63 48.30
N ALA A 13 -7.04 -4.22 48.78
CA ALA A 13 -7.24 -2.95 49.45
C ALA A 13 -7.82 -1.95 48.44
N LEU A 14 -9.15 -2.01 48.42
CA LEU A 14 -10.07 -0.93 48.14
C LEU A 14 -9.51 0.45 48.54
N LEU A 15 -9.87 1.44 47.71
CA LEU A 15 -9.90 2.90 47.94
C LEU A 15 -8.72 3.70 47.39
N LEU A 16 -8.81 4.09 46.10
CA LEU A 16 -8.53 5.46 45.68
C LEU A 16 -9.59 5.94 44.68
N LEU A 17 -10.52 6.71 45.23
CA LEU A 17 -11.12 7.94 44.72
C LEU A 17 -11.60 8.03 43.26
N VAL A 18 -12.91 8.20 43.17
CA VAL A 18 -13.66 8.85 42.09
C VAL A 18 -12.96 10.14 41.65
N ALA A 19 -12.58 10.20 40.38
CA ALA A 19 -12.46 11.45 39.64
C ALA A 19 -13.50 11.41 38.51
N CYS A 20 -14.61 12.10 38.71
CA CYS A 20 -15.51 12.49 37.63
C CYS A 20 -14.70 13.34 36.64
N GLY A 21 -14.63 12.87 35.40
CA GLY A 21 -14.16 13.65 34.26
C GLY A 21 -14.91 13.15 33.05
N ASN A 22 -16.03 13.80 32.77
CA ASN A 22 -16.84 13.70 31.56
C ASN A 22 -16.04 13.20 30.36
N GLY A 23 -16.45 12.06 29.80
CA GLY A 23 -15.80 11.36 28.70
C GLY A 23 -15.70 12.22 27.45
N GLY A 24 -14.67 13.06 27.40
CA GLY A 24 -14.02 13.47 26.17
C GLY A 24 -12.96 12.44 25.89
N ALA A 25 -13.36 11.29 25.33
CA ALA A 25 -12.44 10.57 24.49
C ALA A 25 -12.10 11.53 23.36
N ASP A 26 -10.92 12.14 23.44
CA ASP A 26 -10.23 12.70 22.28
C ASP A 26 -10.13 11.54 21.29
N SER A 27 -11.19 11.41 20.48
CA SER A 27 -11.17 10.62 19.28
C SER A 27 -10.20 11.37 18.41
N ALA A 28 -8.94 10.92 18.39
CA ALA A 28 -8.09 11.12 17.24
C ALA A 28 -9.00 10.78 16.05
N LYS A 29 -9.40 11.83 15.32
CA LYS A 29 -10.22 11.72 14.13
C LYS A 29 -9.30 11.11 13.10
N GLU A 30 -9.14 9.79 13.18
CA GLU A 30 -8.58 8.97 12.13
C GLU A 30 -9.47 9.25 10.92
N SER A 31 -9.03 10.17 10.08
CA SER A 31 -9.74 10.53 8.87
C SER A 31 -9.67 9.29 8.00
N GLN A 32 -10.68 8.43 8.11
CA GLN A 32 -10.83 7.27 7.25
C GLN A 32 -10.74 7.78 5.81
N LYS A 33 -9.65 7.40 5.13
CA LYS A 33 -9.46 7.61 3.70
C LYS A 33 -10.66 6.92 3.04
N GLU A 34 -11.57 7.71 2.47
CA GLU A 34 -12.75 7.17 1.78
C GLU A 34 -12.31 6.67 0.41
N VAL A 35 -12.64 5.41 0.11
CA VAL A 35 -12.37 4.79 -1.21
C VAL A 35 -13.04 5.65 -2.29
N ALA A 36 -12.27 6.12 -3.25
CA ALA A 36 -12.73 6.99 -4.32
C ALA A 36 -13.20 6.20 -5.56
N GLY A 37 -12.71 4.97 -5.72
CA GLY A 37 -13.08 4.08 -6.81
C GLY A 37 -12.13 2.89 -6.87
N THR A 38 -12.10 2.25 -8.03
CA THR A 38 -11.28 1.07 -8.31
C THR A 38 -10.53 1.20 -9.63
N VAL A 39 -9.35 0.62 -9.71
CA VAL A 39 -8.58 0.48 -10.95
C VAL A 39 -8.25 -0.98 -11.22
N GLN A 40 -7.98 -1.30 -12.49
CA GLN A 40 -7.36 -2.56 -12.86
C GLN A 40 -5.83 -2.38 -12.80
N LEU A 41 -5.16 -3.11 -11.91
CA LEU A 41 -3.72 -3.09 -11.75
C LEU A 41 -3.14 -4.40 -12.28
N ILE A 42 -2.27 -4.27 -13.29
CA ILE A 42 -1.58 -5.39 -13.92
C ILE A 42 -0.08 -5.24 -13.67
N VAL A 43 0.56 -6.27 -13.15
CA VAL A 43 2.02 -6.34 -12.97
C VAL A 43 2.55 -7.55 -13.73
N ARG A 44 3.28 -7.30 -14.81
CA ARG A 44 3.94 -8.33 -15.61
C ARG A 44 5.35 -8.58 -15.12
N ARG A 45 5.61 -9.83 -14.76
CA ARG A 45 6.93 -10.40 -14.49
C ARG A 45 7.27 -11.36 -15.64
N GLU A 46 8.52 -11.83 -15.71
CA GLU A 46 8.97 -12.68 -16.83
C GLU A 46 8.11 -13.93 -17.01
N ASP A 47 7.79 -14.61 -15.90
CA ASP A 47 7.06 -15.88 -15.91
C ASP A 47 5.62 -15.78 -15.37
N ASP A 48 5.18 -14.57 -14.98
CA ASP A 48 3.91 -14.39 -14.26
C ASP A 48 3.26 -13.04 -14.58
N VAL A 49 1.92 -13.02 -14.56
CA VAL A 49 1.13 -11.81 -14.75
C VAL A 49 0.07 -11.78 -13.67
N THR A 50 0.17 -10.78 -12.78
CA THR A 50 -0.92 -10.46 -11.86
C THR A 50 -1.86 -9.48 -12.53
N ASP A 51 -3.16 -9.74 -12.48
CA ASP A 51 -4.22 -8.86 -12.95
C ASP A 51 -5.31 -8.81 -11.88
N GLU A 52 -5.42 -7.66 -11.22
CA GLU A 52 -6.30 -7.49 -10.07
C GLU A 52 -7.04 -6.16 -10.11
N LYS A 53 -8.15 -6.12 -9.37
CA LYS A 53 -8.94 -4.91 -9.19
C LYS A 53 -8.70 -4.38 -7.78
N VAL A 54 -8.09 -3.21 -7.68
CA VAL A 54 -7.68 -2.59 -6.41
C VAL A 54 -8.43 -1.29 -6.18
N ASP A 55 -8.66 -0.99 -4.91
CA ASP A 55 -9.24 0.29 -4.49
C ASP A 55 -8.18 1.40 -4.62
N PHE A 56 -8.63 2.63 -4.86
CA PHE A 56 -7.79 3.81 -4.70
C PHE A 56 -8.54 4.90 -3.94
N TYR A 57 -7.81 5.84 -3.36
CA TYR A 57 -8.34 6.95 -2.59
C TYR A 57 -8.18 8.28 -3.30
N LYS A 58 -8.99 9.25 -2.89
CA LYS A 58 -9.05 10.55 -3.57
C LYS A 58 -7.70 11.25 -3.55
N GLY A 59 -7.14 11.44 -4.75
CA GLY A 59 -5.89 12.16 -4.94
C GLY A 59 -4.66 11.26 -5.06
N ASP A 60 -4.82 9.95 -4.87
CA ASP A 60 -3.76 8.97 -5.12
C ASP A 60 -3.28 9.04 -6.56
N THR A 61 -2.00 8.76 -6.72
CA THR A 61 -1.31 8.67 -8.00
C THR A 61 -1.17 7.22 -8.44
N VAL A 62 -0.75 7.01 -9.69
CA VAL A 62 -0.42 5.66 -10.20
C VAL A 62 0.64 4.99 -9.32
N MET A 63 1.63 5.75 -8.85
CA MET A 63 2.66 5.25 -7.92
C MET A 63 2.08 4.90 -6.55
N ASP A 64 1.16 5.71 -6.02
CA ASP A 64 0.53 5.43 -4.72
C ASP A 64 -0.26 4.12 -4.76
N VAL A 65 -1.05 3.92 -5.83
CA VAL A 65 -1.79 2.66 -6.04
C VAL A 65 -0.84 1.47 -6.10
N LEU A 66 0.28 1.57 -6.82
CA LEU A 66 1.25 0.49 -6.87
C LEU A 66 1.83 0.18 -5.48
N LYS A 67 2.26 1.21 -4.73
CA LYS A 67 2.85 1.06 -3.38
C LYS A 67 1.88 0.56 -2.31
N GLU A 68 0.60 0.83 -2.46
CA GLU A 68 -0.41 0.33 -1.53
C GLU A 68 -0.61 -1.20 -1.68
N ASN A 69 -0.25 -1.78 -2.83
CA ASN A 69 -0.44 -3.19 -3.15
C ASN A 69 0.87 -4.00 -3.26
N TYR A 70 2.01 -3.34 -3.52
CA TYR A 70 3.32 -3.96 -3.77
C TYR A 70 4.43 -3.27 -2.98
N GLU A 71 5.52 -3.99 -2.68
CA GLU A 71 6.75 -3.39 -2.17
C GLU A 71 7.53 -2.77 -3.33
N VAL A 72 7.70 -1.45 -3.30
CA VAL A 72 8.34 -0.69 -4.39
C VAL A 72 9.56 0.05 -3.89
N GLU A 73 10.68 -0.12 -4.59
CA GLU A 73 11.84 0.76 -4.46
C GLU A 73 11.94 1.69 -5.66
N GLU A 74 12.40 2.92 -5.40
CA GLU A 74 12.53 3.96 -6.41
C GLU A 74 13.89 4.66 -6.34
N SER A 75 14.33 5.13 -7.51
CA SER A 75 15.49 6.00 -7.64
C SER A 75 15.17 7.11 -8.64
N ASN A 76 15.29 8.37 -8.20
CA ASN A 76 15.06 9.56 -9.03
C ASN A 76 13.67 9.59 -9.72
N GLY A 77 12.64 9.03 -9.08
CA GLY A 77 11.27 8.96 -9.64
C GLY A 77 11.03 7.81 -10.62
N PHE A 78 12.00 6.91 -10.78
CA PHE A 78 11.85 5.66 -11.53
C PHE A 78 11.72 4.48 -10.56
N ILE A 79 10.87 3.53 -10.92
CA ILE A 79 10.72 2.27 -10.20
C ILE A 79 11.94 1.40 -10.49
N THR A 80 12.65 0.98 -9.45
CA THR A 80 13.81 0.09 -9.57
C THR A 80 13.50 -1.34 -9.17
N VAL A 81 12.54 -1.54 -8.26
CA VAL A 81 12.15 -2.85 -7.74
C VAL A 81 10.64 -2.90 -7.51
N ILE A 82 10.00 -4.02 -7.87
CA ILE A 82 8.62 -4.37 -7.45
C ILE A 82 8.66 -5.76 -6.84
N ASP A 83 8.24 -5.91 -5.58
CA ASP A 83 8.23 -7.18 -4.82
C ASP A 83 9.56 -7.95 -4.89
N GLY A 84 10.68 -7.23 -4.74
CA GLY A 84 12.03 -7.80 -4.81
C GLY A 84 12.54 -8.09 -6.23
N LEU A 85 11.74 -7.89 -7.29
CA LEU A 85 12.19 -8.00 -8.67
C LEU A 85 12.79 -6.68 -9.16
N ALA A 86 14.12 -6.64 -9.19
CA ALA A 86 14.89 -5.49 -9.65
C ALA A 86 14.90 -5.36 -11.18
N GLN A 87 15.11 -4.14 -11.66
CA GLN A 87 15.52 -3.87 -13.03
C GLN A 87 16.93 -4.42 -13.32
N ASP A 88 17.23 -4.67 -14.59
CA ASP A 88 18.56 -5.09 -15.05
C ASP A 88 19.19 -3.98 -15.89
N GLU A 89 19.96 -3.12 -15.22
CA GLU A 89 20.61 -1.98 -15.86
C GLU A 89 21.70 -2.42 -16.86
N GLU A 90 22.36 -3.55 -16.64
CA GLU A 90 23.38 -4.07 -17.56
C GLU A 90 22.74 -4.55 -18.86
N ALA A 91 21.56 -5.19 -18.76
CA ALA A 91 20.74 -5.59 -19.91
C ALA A 91 19.88 -4.45 -20.48
N GLY A 92 19.93 -3.24 -19.91
CA GLY A 92 19.10 -2.10 -20.34
C GLY A 92 17.60 -2.36 -20.19
N LYS A 93 17.21 -3.17 -19.20
CA LYS A 93 15.84 -3.62 -18.94
C LYS A 93 15.26 -2.89 -17.73
N TYR A 94 14.25 -2.06 -17.95
CA TYR A 94 13.70 -1.14 -16.96
C TYR A 94 12.21 -1.34 -16.74
N TRP A 95 11.72 -1.00 -15.55
CA TRP A 95 10.29 -0.93 -15.28
C TRP A 95 9.65 0.25 -16.00
N MET A 96 8.61 -0.06 -16.75
CA MET A 96 7.75 0.85 -17.49
C MET A 96 6.31 0.69 -17.04
N PHE A 97 5.45 1.64 -17.43
CA PHE A 97 4.01 1.47 -17.26
C PHE A 97 3.22 2.13 -18.38
N ASP A 98 2.09 1.50 -18.69
CA ASP A 98 1.05 2.03 -19.55
C ASP A 98 -0.18 2.40 -18.71
N LEU A 99 -0.90 3.42 -19.17
CA LEU A 99 -2.16 3.84 -18.61
C LEU A 99 -3.23 3.78 -19.70
N ASN A 100 -4.27 2.99 -19.48
CA ASN A 100 -5.36 2.79 -20.42
C ASN A 100 -4.88 2.38 -21.82
N ASP A 101 -3.94 1.42 -21.86
CA ASP A 101 -3.32 0.86 -23.07
C ASP A 101 -2.39 1.81 -23.85
N ASP A 102 -2.14 3.00 -23.33
CA ASP A 102 -1.24 3.99 -23.92
C ASP A 102 -0.02 4.25 -23.02
N LEU A 103 1.14 4.52 -23.65
CA LEU A 103 2.33 4.95 -22.93
C LEU A 103 2.06 6.24 -22.16
N ALA A 104 2.33 6.22 -20.86
CA ALA A 104 2.02 7.36 -20.01
C ALA A 104 2.87 8.60 -20.36
N PRO A 105 2.28 9.81 -20.41
CA PRO A 105 2.99 11.02 -20.79
C PRO A 105 3.87 11.61 -19.68
N LYS A 106 3.81 11.04 -18.46
CA LYS A 106 4.47 11.53 -17.24
C LYS A 106 4.83 10.34 -16.33
N ALA A 107 5.66 10.60 -15.33
CA ALA A 107 5.98 9.61 -14.29
C ALA A 107 4.75 9.23 -13.45
N ALA A 108 4.78 8.02 -12.88
CA ALA A 108 3.66 7.43 -12.14
C ALA A 108 3.25 8.25 -10.89
N ASP A 109 4.17 8.97 -10.27
CA ASP A 109 3.94 9.87 -9.13
C ASP A 109 3.29 11.21 -9.52
N GLN A 110 3.13 11.47 -10.83
CA GLN A 110 2.56 12.71 -11.36
C GLN A 110 1.18 12.54 -11.99
N ILE A 111 0.68 11.31 -12.05
CA ILE A 111 -0.61 10.99 -12.68
C ILE A 111 -1.57 10.54 -11.59
N LYS A 112 -2.66 11.28 -11.42
CA LYS A 112 -3.76 10.89 -10.54
C LYS A 112 -4.63 9.86 -11.22
N VAL A 113 -4.99 8.82 -10.49
CA VAL A 113 -5.86 7.75 -10.98
C VAL A 113 -7.32 8.18 -10.98
N GLN A 114 -8.09 7.58 -11.88
CA GLN A 114 -9.53 7.73 -12.04
C GLN A 114 -10.21 6.36 -11.94
N ASP A 115 -11.49 6.38 -11.57
CA ASP A 115 -12.27 5.14 -11.50
C ASP A 115 -12.36 4.46 -12.86
N GLY A 116 -12.00 3.18 -12.89
CA GLY A 116 -11.95 2.35 -14.08
C GLY A 116 -10.64 2.43 -14.88
N ASP A 117 -9.62 3.18 -14.44
CA ASP A 117 -8.32 3.18 -15.11
C ASP A 117 -7.71 1.76 -15.14
N LYS A 118 -7.04 1.44 -16.25
CA LYS A 118 -6.18 0.26 -16.39
C LYS A 118 -4.73 0.71 -16.30
N ILE A 119 -3.98 0.17 -15.34
CA ILE A 119 -2.57 0.48 -15.10
C ILE A 119 -1.79 -0.81 -15.28
N GLU A 120 -0.80 -0.79 -16.15
CA GLU A 120 -0.02 -1.98 -16.49
C GLU A 120 1.47 -1.71 -16.35
N PHE A 121 2.11 -2.36 -15.37
CA PHE A 121 3.55 -2.31 -15.15
C PHE A 121 4.24 -3.52 -15.80
N TYR A 122 5.35 -3.27 -16.50
CA TYR A 122 6.12 -4.29 -17.20
C TYR A 122 7.59 -3.90 -17.30
N GLN A 123 8.47 -4.85 -17.61
CA GLN A 123 9.87 -4.56 -17.90
C GLN A 123 10.11 -4.48 -19.41
N GLU A 124 10.64 -3.36 -19.89
CA GLU A 124 10.99 -3.12 -21.29
C GLU A 124 12.51 -3.06 -21.46
N THR A 125 13.04 -3.60 -22.56
CA THR A 125 14.47 -3.58 -22.87
C THR A 125 14.78 -2.55 -23.95
N PHE A 126 15.66 -1.59 -23.66
CA PHE A 126 16.01 -0.49 -24.57
C PHE A 126 17.37 -0.67 -25.27
N ASN A 127 18.02 -1.81 -25.08
CA ASN A 127 19.30 -2.08 -25.74
C ASN A 127 19.14 -2.14 -27.27
N SER A 128 19.92 -1.30 -27.95
CA SER A 128 20.02 -1.19 -29.41
C SER A 128 21.09 -2.11 -29.98
#